data_AF-F2R227-F1
#
_entry.id   AF-F2R227-F1
#
_cell.length_a   1.000
_cell.length_b   1.000
_cell.length_c   1.000
_cell.angle_alpha   90.00
_cell.angle_beta   90.00
_cell.angle_gamma   90.00
#
_symmetry.space_group_name_H-M   'P 1'
#
loop_
_entity.id
_entity.type
_entity.pdbx_description
1 polymer ?
#
loop_
_entity_poly.entity_id
_entity_poly.type
_entity_poly.pdbx_seq_one_letter_code
_entity_poly.pdbx_strand_id
1 'polypeptide(L)'
;MSPLASAPAHPPVPSAPAHPPAPSVADTGRMGDHDTIHASLRAALGADDPWTALYALNTDPPGPLAEAVEELYRSETCPAAFRPYLSELLRSLGEPGDAVLLRLLARPELTTDDRKDLLWTAVRRRLRLPAELLRTYAEVAWAPDGVDAGGTLSRHLVDAVGLSGDPSFAPSLGALLADPAAPRCRVALALGRLGAREWTVPIAELLTEVSGTDHTSCAVALELMGDPAAVPHLLRWLEESDEERVYDVHHALVRLTGRDPLLPEWVNAASYAAAVRAAWAEGRTERGAATVRDVVVESGGRARFSVDGGAGRIRIAFDPPSPGSSWPRWDRSLAMDGTPLYRVGSVCDTCELSLRLLDWPAEEAPRIAARMRGRLADLNRLDTELLTEWSPVLGELETGHYTALLLDLPLEQVTKPAASWWYRRAVALSDADGEETEWRDDRPEDHWPGVAHFQLTAPVPGGRVPFMYGAVLPSQPPDTLDPATVARHADAIAAGERPAAVVLGWIDDRYVEARQEERWLVGAVLDGHHRLAAYATAGVPARVLLIARGGEGGVTDGGQEGLSEVAAAYGCQA
;
A
#
# COMPACT_ATOMS: atom_id res chain seq x y z
N MET A 1 62.59 35.19 21.78
CA MET A 1 63.03 36.60 21.83
C MET A 1 61.81 37.45 22.18
N SER A 2 61.57 37.70 23.47
CA SER A 2 60.99 38.98 23.90
C SER A 2 62.18 39.94 24.05
N PRO A 3 62.05 41.24 23.72
CA PRO A 3 61.51 42.22 24.66
C PRO A 3 60.74 43.34 23.91
N LEU A 4 60.03 44.30 24.51
CA LEU A 4 60.45 45.35 25.44
C LEU A 4 59.19 46.08 25.93
N ALA A 5 59.24 46.49 27.18
CA ALA A 5 58.20 47.22 27.91
C ALA A 5 58.41 48.75 27.86
N SER A 6 57.36 49.48 28.24
CA SER A 6 57.37 50.79 28.95
C SER A 6 57.73 52.04 28.12
N ALA A 7 57.14 53.24 28.28
CA ALA A 7 56.16 53.82 29.22
C ALA A 7 55.71 55.21 28.63
N PRO A 8 55.42 56.29 29.39
CA PRO A 8 54.12 56.66 29.98
C PRO A 8 53.58 58.06 29.58
N ALA A 9 52.30 58.28 29.93
CA ALA A 9 51.61 59.51 30.40
C ALA A 9 51.86 60.90 29.75
N HIS A 10 50.76 61.58 29.36
CA HIS A 10 50.32 62.86 29.97
C HIS A 10 48.85 63.22 29.56
N PRO A 11 48.06 63.86 30.46
CA PRO A 11 46.70 64.40 30.22
C PRO A 11 46.78 65.81 29.55
N PRO A 12 45.71 66.58 29.19
CA PRO A 12 44.41 66.70 29.89
C PRO A 12 43.15 67.23 29.12
N VAL A 13 42.04 67.34 29.88
CA VAL A 13 40.92 68.35 29.82
C VAL A 13 39.77 68.17 28.79
N PRO A 14 38.51 68.49 29.17
CA PRO A 14 37.29 67.80 28.75
C PRO A 14 36.39 68.61 27.79
N SER A 15 35.40 67.95 27.15
CA SER A 15 34.23 68.62 26.53
C SER A 15 33.04 67.67 26.32
N ALA A 16 31.92 68.03 26.97
CA ALA A 16 30.49 67.78 26.67
C ALA A 16 29.92 66.33 26.53
N PRO A 17 28.69 66.08 27.01
CA PRO A 17 28.07 64.75 26.97
C PRO A 17 27.47 64.48 25.58
N ALA A 18 27.84 63.34 24.98
CA ALA A 18 27.18 62.80 23.79
C ALA A 18 26.10 61.79 24.20
N HIS A 19 24.93 61.93 23.57
CA HIS A 19 23.73 61.09 23.73
C HIS A 19 24.01 59.58 23.57
N PRO A 20 23.23 58.70 24.24
CA PRO A 20 23.28 57.27 23.97
C PRO A 20 22.80 56.97 22.53
N PRO A 21 23.44 56.03 21.82
CA PRO A 21 22.95 55.56 20.52
C PRO A 21 21.60 54.85 20.69
N ALA A 22 20.70 55.11 19.73
CA ALA A 22 19.38 54.49 19.63
C ALA A 22 19.46 52.95 19.51
N PRO A 23 18.45 52.22 19.99
CA PRO A 23 18.40 50.77 19.87
C PRO A 23 18.26 50.33 18.40
N SER A 24 18.93 49.22 18.10
CA SER A 24 18.95 48.53 16.81
C SER A 24 17.53 48.14 16.35
N VAL A 25 17.18 48.54 15.13
CA VAL A 25 16.02 48.09 14.38
C VAL A 25 16.36 46.72 13.77
N ALA A 26 16.02 45.64 14.45
CA ALA A 26 16.19 44.28 13.92
C ALA A 26 15.16 43.26 14.42
N ASP A 27 14.01 43.69 14.96
CA ASP A 27 13.02 42.75 15.55
C ASP A 27 11.58 42.93 15.07
N THR A 28 11.29 43.89 14.20
CA THR A 28 9.91 44.20 13.77
C THR A 28 9.44 43.42 12.54
N GLY A 29 10.34 42.80 11.77
CA GLY A 29 10.00 42.05 10.55
C GLY A 29 9.56 40.61 10.79
N ARG A 30 9.99 39.99 11.89
CA ARG A 30 9.66 38.59 12.23
C ARG A 30 8.32 38.45 12.95
N MET A 31 7.90 39.51 13.64
CA MET A 31 6.67 39.55 14.44
C MET A 31 5.41 39.73 13.57
N GLY A 32 5.50 40.46 12.45
CA GLY A 32 4.38 40.70 11.54
C GLY A 32 3.92 39.46 10.75
N ASP A 33 4.85 38.57 10.41
CA ASP A 33 4.57 37.32 9.67
C ASP A 33 3.89 36.27 10.58
N HIS A 34 4.36 36.15 11.83
CA HIS A 34 3.79 35.23 12.83
C HIS A 34 2.34 35.58 13.20
N ASP A 35 2.06 36.85 13.48
CA ASP A 35 0.69 37.31 13.80
C ASP A 35 -0.28 37.14 12.63
N THR A 36 0.24 37.26 11.40
CA THR A 36 -0.54 37.08 10.17
C THR A 36 -0.91 35.61 9.96
N ILE A 37 0.03 34.68 10.13
CA ILE A 37 -0.26 33.24 10.05
C ILE A 37 -1.29 32.82 11.10
N HIS A 38 -1.17 33.33 12.32
CA HIS A 38 -2.14 33.10 13.39
C HIS A 38 -3.54 33.62 13.06
N ALA A 39 -3.62 34.82 12.48
CA ALA A 39 -4.89 35.40 12.05
C ALA A 39 -5.53 34.60 10.91
N SER A 40 -4.73 34.20 9.91
CA SER A 40 -5.17 33.38 8.79
C SER A 40 -5.66 32.01 9.23
N LEU A 41 -4.94 31.35 10.15
CA LEU A 41 -5.36 30.06 10.72
C LEU A 41 -6.68 30.18 11.48
N ARG A 42 -6.85 31.21 12.32
CA ARG A 42 -8.11 31.45 13.03
C ARG A 42 -9.26 31.77 12.09
N ALA A 43 -9.01 32.54 11.03
CA ALA A 43 -10.01 32.86 10.02
C ALA A 43 -10.44 31.60 9.25
N ALA A 44 -9.50 30.74 8.86
CA ALA A 44 -9.79 29.49 8.17
C ALA A 44 -10.65 28.55 9.02
N LEU A 45 -10.34 28.39 10.32
CA LEU A 45 -11.13 27.57 11.25
C LEU A 45 -12.55 28.08 11.47
N GLY A 46 -12.79 29.38 11.27
CA GLY A 46 -14.09 30.03 11.41
C GLY A 46 -14.83 30.24 10.09
N ALA A 47 -14.32 29.72 8.97
CA ALA A 47 -14.95 29.85 7.67
C ALA A 47 -16.20 28.95 7.54
N ASP A 48 -17.07 29.27 6.58
CA ASP A 48 -18.22 28.41 6.24
C ASP A 48 -17.77 27.02 5.72
N ASP A 49 -16.61 26.98 5.04
CA ASP A 49 -15.90 25.75 4.66
C ASP A 49 -14.45 25.79 5.19
N PRO A 50 -14.22 25.29 6.42
CA PRO A 50 -12.89 25.25 7.02
C PRO A 50 -11.90 24.37 6.27
N TRP A 51 -12.33 23.29 5.60
CA TRP A 51 -11.43 22.37 4.91
C TRP A 51 -10.71 23.04 3.75
N THR A 52 -11.48 23.68 2.85
CA THR A 52 -10.91 24.43 1.72
C THR A 52 -10.04 25.59 2.21
N ALA A 53 -10.49 26.31 3.24
CA ALA A 53 -9.75 27.45 3.77
C ALA A 53 -8.41 27.03 4.41
N LEU A 54 -8.39 25.92 5.15
CA LEU A 54 -7.17 25.36 5.75
C LEU A 54 -6.23 24.80 4.69
N TYR A 55 -6.75 24.19 3.62
CA TYR A 55 -5.94 23.69 2.52
C TYR A 55 -5.24 24.83 1.77
N ALA A 56 -5.89 25.98 1.62
CA ALA A 56 -5.28 27.17 1.04
C ALA A 56 -4.06 27.66 1.83
N LEU A 57 -4.00 27.40 3.15
CA LEU A 57 -2.83 27.74 3.98
C LEU A 57 -1.61 26.85 3.68
N ASN A 58 -1.78 25.73 2.97
CA ASN A 58 -0.67 24.84 2.61
C ASN A 58 0.28 25.46 1.56
N THR A 59 -0.02 26.67 1.06
CA THR A 59 0.92 27.47 0.28
C THR A 59 1.96 28.19 1.13
N ASP A 60 1.71 28.33 2.44
CA ASP A 60 2.64 28.93 3.39
C ASP A 60 3.79 27.95 3.74
N PRO A 61 4.97 28.46 4.15
CA PRO A 61 6.05 27.59 4.59
C PRO A 61 5.59 26.73 5.79
N PRO A 62 5.82 25.40 5.78
CA PRO A 62 5.20 24.48 6.74
C PRO A 62 5.71 24.65 8.18
N GLY A 63 6.91 25.22 8.39
CA GLY A 63 7.47 25.45 9.73
C GLY A 63 6.67 26.48 10.54
N PRO A 64 6.57 27.74 10.08
CA PRO A 64 5.78 28.77 10.76
C PRO A 64 4.31 28.38 11.01
N LEU A 65 3.66 27.72 10.04
CA LEU A 65 2.27 27.26 10.19
C LEU A 65 2.14 26.15 11.25
N ALA A 66 3.14 25.25 11.35
CA ALA A 66 3.16 24.22 12.40
C ALA A 66 3.29 24.84 13.81
N GLU A 67 4.16 25.83 13.99
CA GLU A 67 4.28 26.54 15.28
C GLU A 67 2.98 27.25 15.65
N ALA A 68 2.29 27.84 14.67
CA ALA A 68 1.00 28.48 14.87
C ALA A 68 -0.11 27.48 15.24
N VAL A 69 -0.14 26.31 14.61
CA VAL A 69 -1.02 25.19 14.96
C VAL A 69 -0.79 24.76 16.41
N GLU A 70 0.47 24.61 16.81
CA GLU A 70 0.80 24.24 18.19
C GLU A 70 0.34 25.31 19.18
N GLU A 71 0.64 26.58 18.93
CA GLU A 71 0.25 27.67 19.82
C GLU A 71 -1.26 27.85 19.92
N LEU A 72 -1.97 27.73 18.80
CA LEU A 72 -3.41 27.82 18.81
C LEU A 72 -4.05 26.64 19.55
N TYR A 73 -3.58 25.40 19.32
CA TYR A 73 -4.04 24.22 20.06
C TYR A 73 -3.77 24.34 21.57
N ARG A 74 -2.69 25.03 21.95
CA ARG A 74 -2.34 25.31 23.35
C ARG A 74 -3.21 26.42 23.97
N SER A 75 -3.71 27.36 23.18
CA SER A 75 -4.51 28.49 23.66
C SER A 75 -5.96 28.06 23.97
N GLU A 76 -6.63 28.70 24.94
CA GLU A 76 -8.00 28.37 25.42
C GLU A 76 -9.12 28.49 24.35
N THR A 77 -8.77 28.68 23.07
CA THR A 77 -9.69 28.77 21.95
C THR A 77 -10.25 27.37 21.62
N CYS A 78 -11.51 27.13 22.01
CA CYS A 78 -12.33 25.92 21.84
C CYS A 78 -11.65 24.73 21.12
N PRO A 79 -10.90 23.88 21.86
CA PRO A 79 -10.24 22.68 21.30
C PRO A 79 -11.17 21.79 20.48
N ALA A 80 -12.48 21.78 20.80
CA ALA A 80 -13.49 21.01 20.07
C ALA A 80 -13.68 21.44 18.61
N ALA A 81 -13.51 22.73 18.27
CA ALA A 81 -13.60 23.20 16.89
C ALA A 81 -12.33 22.88 16.09
N PHE A 82 -11.19 22.73 16.78
CA PHE A 82 -9.89 22.49 16.17
C PHE A 82 -9.59 20.99 15.98
N ARG A 83 -10.05 20.14 16.91
CA ARG A 83 -9.81 18.69 16.93
C ARG A 83 -10.14 17.95 15.62
N PRO A 84 -11.26 18.24 14.91
CA PRO A 84 -11.58 17.54 13.66
C PRO A 84 -10.51 17.72 12.58
N TYR A 85 -9.86 18.89 12.56
CA TYR A 85 -8.92 19.28 11.51
C TYR A 85 -7.46 18.99 11.87
N LEU A 86 -7.15 18.87 13.16
CA LEU A 86 -5.78 18.74 13.67
C LEU A 86 -4.98 17.64 12.98
N SER A 87 -5.58 16.46 12.78
CA SER A 87 -4.89 15.32 12.18
C SER A 87 -4.45 15.61 10.75
N GLU A 88 -5.34 16.22 9.98
CA GLU A 88 -5.15 16.51 8.57
C GLU A 88 -4.21 17.69 8.36
N LEU A 89 -4.32 18.71 9.21
CA LEU A 89 -3.38 19.84 9.28
C LEU A 89 -1.96 19.37 9.60
N LEU A 90 -1.77 18.60 10.67
CA LEU A 90 -0.44 18.07 10.98
C LEU A 90 0.09 17.16 9.87
N ARG A 91 -0.80 16.44 9.17
CA ARG A 91 -0.43 15.59 8.03
C ARG A 91 0.08 16.42 6.85
N SER A 92 -0.59 17.51 6.50
CA SER A 92 -0.20 18.38 5.38
C SER A 92 1.13 19.09 5.63
N LEU A 93 1.42 19.39 6.90
CA LEU A 93 2.64 20.07 7.33
C LEU A 93 3.91 19.19 7.31
N GLY A 94 3.80 17.88 7.08
CA GLY A 94 4.96 16.98 6.99
C GLY A 94 5.78 16.88 8.28
N GLU A 95 7.11 16.85 8.17
CA GLU A 95 8.02 16.72 9.32
C GLU A 95 7.83 17.81 10.40
N PRO A 96 7.63 19.10 10.07
CA PRO A 96 7.23 20.12 11.05
C PRO A 96 5.98 19.75 11.86
N GLY A 97 4.95 19.21 11.21
CA GLY A 97 3.73 18.75 11.88
C GLY A 97 3.99 17.57 12.82
N ASP A 98 4.83 16.62 12.41
CA ASP A 98 5.22 15.49 13.27
C ASP A 98 5.99 15.96 14.52
N ALA A 99 6.86 16.96 14.39
CA ALA A 99 7.58 17.54 15.52
C ALA A 99 6.64 18.21 16.52
N VAL A 100 5.63 18.94 16.03
CA VAL A 100 4.56 19.53 16.86
C VAL A 100 3.78 18.44 17.60
N LEU A 101 3.39 17.38 16.91
CA LEU A 101 2.64 16.27 17.49
C LEU A 101 3.40 15.62 18.66
N LEU A 102 4.71 15.38 18.49
CA LEU A 102 5.57 14.83 19.55
C LEU A 102 5.66 15.75 20.76
N ARG A 103 5.80 17.06 20.56
CA ARG A 103 5.84 18.05 21.65
C ARG A 103 4.51 18.12 22.40
N LEU A 104 3.39 18.12 21.69
CA LEU A 104 2.05 18.10 22.28
C LEU A 104 1.86 16.85 23.14
N LEU A 105 2.19 15.67 22.60
CA LEU A 105 2.07 14.39 23.30
C LEU A 105 2.94 14.30 24.56
N ALA A 106 4.08 15.00 24.63
CA ALA A 106 4.94 14.98 25.81
C ALA A 106 4.42 15.81 26.99
N ARG A 107 3.29 16.51 26.84
CA ARG A 107 2.76 17.40 27.88
C ARG A 107 1.99 16.66 28.97
N PRO A 108 2.24 16.95 30.26
CA PRO A 108 1.57 16.26 31.35
C PRO A 108 0.10 16.71 31.54
N GLU A 109 -0.28 17.92 31.11
CA GLU A 109 -1.62 18.49 31.34
C GLU A 109 -2.70 18.05 30.33
N LEU A 110 -2.40 17.11 29.41
CA LEU A 110 -3.38 16.66 28.42
C LEU A 110 -4.54 15.90 29.06
N THR A 111 -5.77 16.22 28.62
CA THR A 111 -6.97 15.43 28.96
C THR A 111 -6.91 14.04 28.31
N THR A 112 -7.68 13.08 28.83
CA THR A 112 -7.80 11.73 28.23
C THR A 112 -8.23 11.80 26.76
N ASP A 113 -9.16 12.69 26.41
CA ASP A 113 -9.62 12.87 25.03
C ASP A 113 -8.54 13.48 24.13
N ASP A 114 -7.77 14.46 24.61
CA ASP A 114 -6.67 15.02 23.81
C ASP A 114 -5.58 13.97 23.57
N ARG A 115 -5.24 13.15 24.59
CA ARG A 115 -4.28 12.05 24.42
C ARG A 115 -4.75 11.04 23.38
N LYS A 116 -6.02 10.68 23.45
CA LYS A 116 -6.68 9.75 22.52
C LYS A 116 -6.57 10.23 21.08
N ASP A 117 -6.91 11.51 20.84
CA ASP A 117 -6.91 12.10 19.50
C ASP A 117 -5.48 12.23 18.97
N LEU A 118 -4.54 12.73 19.79
CA LEU A 118 -3.12 12.86 19.39
C LEU A 118 -2.45 11.50 19.14
N LEU A 119 -2.74 10.47 19.95
CA LEU A 119 -2.25 9.12 19.72
C LEU A 119 -2.81 8.53 18.42
N TRP A 120 -4.11 8.74 18.15
CA TRP A 120 -4.69 8.31 16.89
C TRP A 120 -3.99 8.96 15.68
N THR A 121 -3.74 10.27 15.75
CA THR A 121 -2.97 10.99 14.73
C THR A 121 -1.58 10.39 14.57
N ALA A 122 -0.86 10.17 15.67
CA ALA A 122 0.49 9.62 15.64
C ALA A 122 0.53 8.20 15.02
N VAL A 123 -0.44 7.35 15.36
CA VAL A 123 -0.59 6.00 14.80
C VAL A 123 -0.89 6.06 13.30
N ARG A 124 -1.82 6.91 12.85
CA ARG A 124 -2.12 7.10 11.42
C ARG A 124 -0.93 7.61 10.63
N ARG A 125 -0.12 8.48 11.25
CA ARG A 125 1.16 8.99 10.73
C ARG A 125 2.31 7.97 10.86
N ARG A 126 2.07 6.82 11.49
CA ARG A 126 3.06 5.75 11.75
C ARG A 126 4.31 6.25 12.49
N LEU A 127 4.13 7.22 13.39
CA LEU A 127 5.23 7.80 14.16
C LEU A 127 5.73 6.83 15.23
N ARG A 128 7.06 6.76 15.38
CA ARG A 128 7.70 6.08 16.50
C ARG A 128 7.76 7.00 17.71
N LEU A 129 6.84 6.80 18.65
CA LEU A 129 6.80 7.59 19.88
C LEU A 129 7.91 7.16 20.86
N PRO A 130 8.46 8.09 21.67
CA PRO A 130 9.44 7.75 22.70
C PRO A 130 8.90 6.72 23.70
N ALA A 131 9.71 5.72 24.04
CA ALA A 131 9.29 4.64 24.93
C ALA A 131 8.92 5.13 26.34
N GLU A 132 9.65 6.11 26.90
CA GLU A 132 9.32 6.70 28.22
C GLU A 132 7.93 7.33 28.26
N LEU A 133 7.54 8.01 27.18
CA LEU A 133 6.22 8.61 27.06
C LEU A 133 5.14 7.52 27.03
N LEU A 134 5.35 6.48 26.22
CA LEU A 134 4.42 5.37 26.11
C LEU A 134 4.28 4.60 27.44
N ARG A 135 5.35 4.44 28.23
CA ARG A 135 5.29 3.83 29.56
C ARG A 135 4.44 4.67 30.52
N THR A 136 4.62 5.99 30.53
CA THR A 136 3.80 6.91 31.33
C THR A 136 2.32 6.75 31.01
N TYR A 137 1.98 6.57 29.72
CA TYR A 137 0.59 6.36 29.31
C TYR A 137 0.08 4.97 29.68
N ALA A 138 0.91 3.93 29.53
CA ALA A 138 0.58 2.55 29.88
C ALA A 138 0.31 2.40 31.39
N GLU A 139 1.10 3.05 32.26
CA GLU A 139 0.91 3.03 33.71
C GLU A 139 -0.48 3.51 34.14
N VAL A 140 -1.07 4.45 33.40
CA VAL A 140 -2.41 4.99 33.66
C VAL A 140 -3.49 4.15 32.97
N ALA A 141 -3.31 3.84 31.69
CA ALA A 141 -4.34 3.24 30.86
C ALA A 141 -4.53 1.73 31.10
N TRP A 142 -3.47 1.02 31.48
CA TRP A 142 -3.48 -0.43 31.70
C TRP A 142 -3.46 -0.81 33.18
N ALA A 143 -3.68 0.16 34.08
CA ALA A 143 -3.88 -0.12 35.49
C ALA A 143 -5.17 -0.96 35.71
N PRO A 144 -5.22 -1.85 36.72
CA PRO A 144 -6.40 -2.69 36.99
C PRO A 144 -7.71 -1.91 37.22
N ASP A 145 -7.61 -0.70 37.78
CA ASP A 145 -8.75 0.22 38.02
C ASP A 145 -8.80 1.37 36.98
N GLY A 146 -8.14 1.20 35.84
CA GLY A 146 -8.05 2.19 34.78
C GLY A 146 -9.42 2.53 34.17
N VAL A 147 -9.66 3.82 33.94
CA VAL A 147 -10.97 4.36 33.49
C VAL A 147 -11.36 3.89 32.07
N ASP A 148 -10.44 3.25 31.32
CA ASP A 148 -10.62 2.92 29.90
C ASP A 148 -9.87 1.64 29.44
N ALA A 149 -9.71 0.63 30.30
CA ALA A 149 -8.89 -0.57 29.99
C ALA A 149 -9.24 -1.24 28.64
N GLY A 150 -10.53 -1.22 28.26
CA GLY A 150 -11.05 -1.71 26.98
C GLY A 150 -11.44 -0.66 25.95
N GLY A 151 -11.25 0.64 26.23
CA GLY A 151 -11.78 1.67 25.37
C GLY A 151 -10.78 2.33 24.42
N THR A 152 -11.16 3.52 23.94
CA THR A 152 -10.55 4.11 22.75
C THR A 152 -9.15 4.66 22.99
N LEU A 153 -8.80 5.06 24.22
CA LEU A 153 -7.43 5.42 24.53
C LEU A 153 -6.54 4.17 24.50
N SER A 154 -6.99 3.09 25.14
CA SER A 154 -6.26 1.82 25.24
C SER A 154 -5.95 1.24 23.85
N ARG A 155 -6.93 1.24 22.93
CA ARG A 155 -6.73 0.73 21.56
C ARG A 155 -5.64 1.48 20.78
N HIS A 156 -5.59 2.81 20.89
CA HIS A 156 -4.60 3.63 20.17
C HIS A 156 -3.23 3.56 20.83
N LEU A 157 -3.20 3.45 22.16
CA LEU A 157 -1.96 3.23 22.91
C LEU A 157 -1.33 1.88 22.55
N VAL A 158 -2.12 0.80 22.45
CA VAL A 158 -1.62 -0.53 22.02
C VAL A 158 -0.99 -0.45 20.63
N ASP A 159 -1.63 0.21 19.67
CA ASP A 159 -1.05 0.41 18.34
C ASP A 159 0.25 1.24 18.37
N ALA A 160 0.27 2.33 19.15
CA ALA A 160 1.45 3.18 19.29
C ALA A 160 2.62 2.44 19.94
N VAL A 161 2.34 1.61 20.95
CA VAL A 161 3.33 0.72 21.58
C VAL A 161 3.85 -0.30 20.58
N GLY A 162 2.99 -0.95 19.79
CA GLY A 162 3.41 -1.85 18.73
C GLY A 162 4.29 -1.20 17.66
N LEU A 163 4.09 0.11 17.41
CA LEU A 163 4.90 0.89 16.47
C LEU A 163 6.24 1.37 17.04
N SER A 164 6.40 1.40 18.36
CA SER A 164 7.63 1.89 19.01
C SER A 164 8.86 1.07 18.61
N GLY A 165 8.68 -0.22 18.35
CA GLY A 165 9.78 -1.17 18.14
C GLY A 165 10.57 -1.50 19.42
N ASP A 166 10.07 -1.11 20.61
CA ASP A 166 10.70 -1.42 21.89
C ASP A 166 10.12 -2.74 22.45
N PRO A 167 10.89 -3.86 22.44
CA PRO A 167 10.40 -5.15 22.89
C PRO A 167 10.13 -5.20 24.40
N SER A 168 10.59 -4.23 25.20
CA SER A 168 10.34 -4.19 26.65
C SER A 168 8.84 -4.06 27.02
N PHE A 169 7.99 -3.67 26.06
CA PHE A 169 6.54 -3.62 26.24
C PHE A 169 5.85 -4.98 26.13
N ALA A 170 6.52 -6.02 25.61
CA ALA A 170 5.90 -7.32 25.34
C ALA A 170 5.23 -7.95 26.59
N PRO A 171 5.83 -7.93 27.80
CA PRO A 171 5.16 -8.47 28.99
C PRO A 171 3.85 -7.75 29.33
N SER A 172 3.83 -6.42 29.25
CA SER A 172 2.63 -5.61 29.55
C SER A 172 1.53 -5.84 28.52
N LEU A 173 1.88 -5.92 27.23
CA LEU A 173 0.94 -6.28 26.17
C LEU A 173 0.40 -7.69 26.35
N GLY A 174 1.25 -8.67 26.65
CA GLY A 174 0.80 -10.04 26.82
C GLY A 174 -0.11 -10.26 28.03
N ALA A 175 0.04 -9.47 29.10
CA ALA A 175 -0.93 -9.47 30.21
C ALA A 175 -2.35 -9.10 29.74
N LEU A 176 -2.48 -8.24 28.71
CA LEU A 176 -3.77 -7.85 28.14
C LEU A 176 -4.41 -8.96 27.28
N LEU A 177 -3.65 -9.95 26.79
CA LEU A 177 -4.23 -11.06 26.03
C LEU A 177 -5.19 -11.91 26.87
N ALA A 178 -4.94 -12.01 28.18
CA ALA A 178 -5.75 -12.78 29.12
C ALA A 178 -7.01 -12.03 29.57
N ASP A 179 -7.15 -10.74 29.28
CA ASP A 179 -8.30 -9.93 29.65
C ASP A 179 -9.33 -9.88 28.50
N PRO A 180 -10.54 -10.45 28.66
CA PRO A 180 -11.58 -10.38 27.65
C PRO A 180 -12.08 -8.95 27.35
N ALA A 181 -11.89 -8.01 28.28
CA ALA A 181 -12.26 -6.61 28.10
C ALA A 181 -11.20 -5.81 27.33
N ALA A 182 -9.96 -6.33 27.23
CA ALA A 182 -8.89 -5.70 26.49
C ALA A 182 -9.08 -5.84 24.96
N PRO A 183 -8.48 -4.95 24.15
CA PRO A 183 -8.54 -5.03 22.70
C PRO A 183 -7.61 -6.15 22.15
N ARG A 184 -7.93 -7.42 22.45
CA ARG A 184 -7.07 -8.60 22.19
C ARG A 184 -6.56 -8.68 20.74
N CYS A 185 -7.37 -8.33 19.75
CA CYS A 185 -6.94 -8.29 18.34
C CYS A 185 -5.79 -7.30 18.08
N ARG A 186 -5.87 -6.10 18.65
CA ARG A 186 -4.82 -5.08 18.53
C ARG A 186 -3.59 -5.46 19.32
N VAL A 187 -3.78 -6.07 20.49
CA VAL A 187 -2.68 -6.57 21.33
C VAL A 187 -1.88 -7.62 20.59
N ALA A 188 -2.54 -8.62 19.98
CA ALA A 188 -1.87 -9.63 19.16
C ALA A 188 -1.07 -8.98 18.01
N LEU A 189 -1.68 -8.05 17.26
CA LEU A 189 -0.99 -7.33 16.18
C LEU A 189 0.20 -6.49 16.68
N ALA A 190 0.07 -5.83 17.83
CA ALA A 190 1.15 -5.07 18.44
C ALA A 190 2.33 -5.97 18.83
N LEU A 191 2.06 -7.11 19.47
CA LEU A 191 3.07 -8.14 19.77
C LEU A 191 3.73 -8.68 18.49
N GLY A 192 2.93 -8.89 17.43
CA GLY A 192 3.44 -9.28 16.11
C GLY A 192 4.39 -8.24 15.52
N ARG A 193 4.05 -6.95 15.59
CA ARG A 193 4.90 -5.83 15.12
C ARG A 193 6.21 -5.70 15.92
N LEU A 194 6.17 -5.99 17.22
CA LEU A 194 7.36 -6.03 18.08
C LEU A 194 8.23 -7.27 17.86
N GLY A 195 7.71 -8.29 17.17
CA GLY A 195 8.41 -9.58 17.00
C GLY A 195 8.55 -10.35 18.31
N ALA A 196 7.59 -10.21 19.24
CA ALA A 196 7.64 -10.81 20.58
C ALA A 196 7.28 -12.30 20.56
N ARG A 197 8.25 -13.13 20.16
CA ARG A 197 8.12 -14.58 19.92
C ARG A 197 7.73 -15.39 21.15
N GLU A 198 8.02 -14.89 22.36
CA GLU A 198 7.56 -15.49 23.60
C GLU A 198 6.03 -15.56 23.72
N TRP A 199 5.29 -14.77 22.92
CA TRP A 199 3.82 -14.77 22.87
C TRP A 199 3.23 -15.55 21.69
N THR A 200 4.06 -16.22 20.87
CA THR A 200 3.58 -16.99 19.72
C THR A 200 2.59 -18.09 20.13
N VAL A 201 2.94 -18.91 21.13
CA VAL A 201 2.05 -19.99 21.60
C VAL A 201 0.76 -19.45 22.24
N PRO A 202 0.82 -18.48 23.19
CA PRO A 202 -0.39 -17.86 23.73
C PRO A 202 -1.35 -17.30 22.66
N ILE A 203 -0.84 -16.62 21.63
CA ILE A 203 -1.69 -16.09 20.55
C ILE A 203 -2.27 -17.23 19.69
N ALA A 204 -1.49 -18.29 19.44
CA ALA A 204 -1.97 -19.42 18.66
C ALA A 204 -3.07 -20.22 19.39
N GLU A 205 -3.00 -20.33 20.71
CA GLU A 205 -4.05 -20.93 21.53
C GLU A 205 -5.34 -20.09 21.54
N LEU A 206 -5.24 -18.76 21.44
CA LEU A 206 -6.40 -17.89 21.34
C LEU A 206 -7.24 -18.11 20.07
N LEU A 207 -6.68 -18.67 18.99
CA LEU A 207 -7.39 -18.87 17.72
C LEU A 207 -8.70 -19.67 17.88
N THR A 208 -8.79 -20.58 18.85
CA THR A 208 -10.01 -21.36 19.12
C THR A 208 -11.04 -20.63 19.97
N GLU A 209 -10.67 -19.50 20.57
CA GLU A 209 -11.51 -18.71 21.47
C GLU A 209 -12.08 -17.44 20.81
N VAL A 210 -11.50 -17.03 19.68
CA VAL A 210 -11.86 -15.80 18.97
C VAL A 210 -12.50 -16.13 17.61
N SER A 211 -13.34 -15.22 17.14
CA SER A 211 -13.98 -15.30 15.81
C SER A 211 -13.90 -13.96 15.10
N GLY A 212 -14.59 -13.80 13.97
CA GLY A 212 -14.61 -12.52 13.25
C GLY A 212 -13.20 -12.00 12.91
N THR A 213 -13.01 -10.71 13.12
CA THR A 213 -11.76 -9.97 12.90
C THR A 213 -10.66 -10.30 13.92
N ASP A 214 -11.03 -10.73 15.13
CA ASP A 214 -10.07 -11.10 16.17
C ASP A 214 -9.28 -12.36 15.77
N HIS A 215 -9.96 -13.33 15.16
CA HIS A 215 -9.34 -14.52 14.58
C HIS A 215 -8.31 -14.17 13.49
N THR A 216 -8.72 -13.35 12.52
CA THR A 216 -7.82 -12.83 11.47
C THR A 216 -6.63 -12.09 12.07
N SER A 217 -6.85 -11.28 13.12
CA SER A 217 -5.77 -10.52 13.77
C SER A 217 -4.74 -11.44 14.44
N CYS A 218 -5.19 -12.51 15.10
CA CYS A 218 -4.29 -13.50 15.72
C CYS A 218 -3.47 -14.25 14.65
N ALA A 219 -4.10 -14.75 13.59
CA ALA A 219 -3.39 -15.44 12.51
C ALA A 219 -2.36 -14.53 11.82
N VAL A 220 -2.72 -13.26 11.56
CA VAL A 220 -1.81 -12.27 10.99
C VAL A 220 -0.68 -11.89 11.95
N ALA A 221 -0.95 -11.80 13.25
CA ALA A 221 0.09 -11.55 14.25
C ALA A 221 1.13 -12.68 14.27
N LEU A 222 0.69 -13.94 14.20
CA LEU A 222 1.58 -15.11 14.12
C LEU A 222 2.45 -15.09 12.86
N GLU A 223 1.88 -14.69 11.72
CA GLU A 223 2.65 -14.46 10.49
C GLU A 223 3.71 -13.37 10.68
N LEU A 224 3.33 -12.22 11.25
CA LEU A 224 4.25 -11.09 11.48
C LEU A 224 5.41 -11.44 12.42
N MET A 225 5.17 -12.28 13.43
CA MET A 225 6.23 -12.76 14.33
C MET A 225 7.28 -13.61 13.59
N GLY A 226 6.88 -14.28 12.51
CA GLY A 226 7.75 -15.15 11.73
C GLY A 226 8.35 -16.28 12.54
N ASP A 227 7.64 -16.76 13.57
CA ASP A 227 8.10 -17.84 14.45
C ASP A 227 7.46 -19.18 14.02
N PRO A 228 8.26 -20.17 13.55
CA PRO A 228 7.77 -21.50 13.22
C PRO A 228 7.08 -22.23 14.38
N ALA A 229 7.23 -21.79 15.63
CA ALA A 229 6.49 -22.34 16.77
C ALA A 229 4.96 -22.25 16.62
N ALA A 230 4.44 -21.34 15.78
CA ALA A 230 3.01 -21.26 15.46
C ALA A 230 2.52 -22.42 14.59
N VAL A 231 3.38 -23.04 13.78
CA VAL A 231 2.99 -23.98 12.72
C VAL A 231 2.20 -25.18 13.25
N PRO A 232 2.61 -25.88 14.33
CA PRO A 232 1.85 -27.01 14.86
C PRO A 232 0.45 -26.61 15.35
N HIS A 233 0.27 -25.38 15.86
CA HIS A 233 -1.02 -24.89 16.34
C HIS A 233 -1.94 -24.52 15.18
N LEU A 234 -1.40 -23.87 14.14
CA LEU A 234 -2.15 -23.54 12.92
C LEU A 234 -2.62 -24.81 12.18
N LEU A 235 -1.76 -25.83 12.09
CA LEU A 235 -2.12 -27.13 11.51
C LEU A 235 -3.23 -27.82 12.31
N ARG A 236 -3.10 -27.85 13.64
CA ARG A 236 -4.13 -28.41 14.53
C ARG A 236 -5.46 -27.67 14.38
N TRP A 237 -5.44 -26.34 14.32
CA TRP A 237 -6.66 -25.55 14.11
C TRP A 237 -7.34 -25.91 12.78
N LEU A 238 -6.60 -26.09 11.69
CA LEU A 238 -7.18 -26.54 10.41
C LEU A 238 -7.82 -27.94 10.50
N GLU A 239 -7.24 -28.83 11.30
CA GLU A 239 -7.74 -30.19 11.51
C GLU A 239 -9.02 -30.21 12.37
N GLU A 240 -9.06 -29.42 13.43
CA GLU A 240 -10.11 -29.45 14.46
C GLU A 240 -11.28 -28.48 14.18
N SER A 241 -11.02 -27.36 13.50
CA SER A 241 -12.02 -26.33 13.23
C SER A 241 -12.89 -26.66 12.01
N ASP A 242 -14.18 -26.38 12.10
CA ASP A 242 -15.15 -26.44 11.00
C ASP A 242 -15.37 -25.08 10.30
N GLU A 243 -14.69 -24.01 10.72
CA GLU A 243 -14.84 -22.68 10.13
C GLU A 243 -14.46 -22.63 8.64
N GLU A 244 -15.22 -21.90 7.83
CA GLU A 244 -14.88 -21.70 6.41
C GLU A 244 -13.77 -20.65 6.20
N ARG A 245 -13.54 -19.77 7.17
CA ARG A 245 -12.56 -18.67 7.09
C ARG A 245 -11.15 -19.14 7.42
N VAL A 246 -10.59 -19.98 6.56
CA VAL A 246 -9.26 -20.56 6.73
C VAL A 246 -8.13 -19.77 6.06
N TYR A 247 -8.44 -18.72 5.29
CA TYR A 247 -7.47 -17.98 4.47
C TYR A 247 -6.27 -17.49 5.29
N ASP A 248 -6.51 -16.83 6.42
CA ASP A 248 -5.41 -16.24 7.20
C ASP A 248 -4.51 -17.30 7.83
N VAL A 249 -5.08 -18.42 8.26
CA VAL A 249 -4.32 -19.55 8.81
C VAL A 249 -3.51 -20.24 7.71
N HIS A 250 -4.12 -20.47 6.55
CA HIS A 250 -3.43 -20.99 5.38
C HIS A 250 -2.29 -20.07 4.94
N HIS A 251 -2.55 -18.76 4.83
CA HIS A 251 -1.57 -17.78 4.43
C HIS A 251 -0.42 -17.72 5.44
N ALA A 252 -0.71 -17.71 6.75
CA ALA A 252 0.31 -17.78 7.79
C ALA A 252 1.17 -19.05 7.66
N LEU A 253 0.58 -20.22 7.40
CA LEU A 253 1.33 -21.46 7.13
C LEU A 253 2.23 -21.34 5.91
N VAL A 254 1.74 -20.80 4.79
CA VAL A 254 2.56 -20.57 3.59
C VAL A 254 3.75 -19.67 3.91
N ARG A 255 3.52 -18.57 4.65
CA ARG A 255 4.56 -17.60 4.99
C ARG A 255 5.59 -18.12 5.99
N LEU A 256 5.16 -18.91 6.97
CA LEU A 256 6.03 -19.47 8.01
C LEU A 256 6.84 -20.68 7.52
N THR A 257 6.31 -21.44 6.56
CA THR A 257 6.95 -22.68 6.08
C THR A 257 7.63 -22.52 4.72
N GLY A 258 7.21 -21.54 3.92
CA GLY A 258 7.58 -21.40 2.52
C GLY A 258 6.97 -22.48 1.61
N ARG A 259 6.14 -23.38 2.15
CA ARG A 259 5.38 -24.36 1.37
C ARG A 259 4.06 -23.72 0.95
N ASP A 260 3.90 -23.59 -0.36
CA ASP A 260 2.70 -23.09 -0.99
C ASP A 260 2.07 -24.21 -1.85
N PRO A 261 1.11 -24.97 -1.31
CA PRO A 261 0.53 -26.10 -2.03
C PRO A 261 -0.43 -25.62 -3.12
N LEU A 262 -0.34 -26.18 -4.32
CA LEU A 262 -1.38 -25.95 -5.34
C LEU A 262 -2.71 -26.53 -4.86
N LEU A 263 -3.67 -25.64 -4.61
CA LEU A 263 -5.05 -25.98 -4.30
C LEU A 263 -5.82 -26.21 -5.61
N PRO A 264 -6.72 -27.22 -5.68
CA PRO A 264 -7.61 -27.40 -6.84
C PRO A 264 -8.55 -26.20 -6.99
N GLU A 265 -9.00 -25.84 -8.20
CA GLU A 265 -9.97 -24.76 -8.40
C GLU A 265 -11.21 -24.91 -7.48
N TRP A 266 -11.59 -23.81 -6.81
CA TRP A 266 -12.71 -23.74 -5.87
C TRP A 266 -13.76 -22.73 -6.34
N VAL A 267 -15.02 -22.95 -5.96
CA VAL A 267 -16.17 -22.13 -6.40
C VAL A 267 -16.82 -21.34 -5.27
N ASN A 268 -16.51 -21.68 -4.02
CA ASN A 268 -17.04 -21.01 -2.83
C ASN A 268 -16.11 -21.23 -1.62
N ALA A 269 -16.38 -20.51 -0.52
CA ALA A 269 -15.60 -20.56 0.71
C ALA A 269 -15.51 -21.98 1.31
N ALA A 270 -16.59 -22.76 1.29
CA ALA A 270 -16.59 -24.14 1.76
C ALA A 270 -15.63 -25.05 0.98
N SER A 271 -15.68 -25.00 -0.36
CA SER A 271 -14.78 -25.78 -1.23
C SER A 271 -13.32 -25.34 -1.11
N TYR A 272 -13.08 -24.04 -0.93
CA TYR A 272 -11.76 -23.50 -0.61
C TYR A 272 -11.24 -24.04 0.74
N ALA A 273 -12.08 -23.99 1.78
CA ALA A 273 -11.69 -24.46 3.10
C ALA A 273 -11.39 -25.96 3.11
N ALA A 274 -12.18 -26.77 2.39
CA ALA A 274 -11.91 -28.19 2.20
C ALA A 274 -10.58 -28.44 1.46
N ALA A 275 -10.29 -27.68 0.40
CA ALA A 275 -9.04 -27.76 -0.35
C ALA A 275 -7.82 -27.43 0.52
N VAL A 276 -7.88 -26.35 1.29
CA VAL A 276 -6.83 -25.96 2.25
C VAL A 276 -6.60 -27.08 3.26
N ARG A 277 -7.65 -27.57 3.93
CA ARG A 277 -7.51 -28.64 4.92
C ARG A 277 -6.87 -29.90 4.31
N ALA A 278 -7.33 -30.32 3.14
CA ALA A 278 -6.75 -31.46 2.44
C ALA A 278 -5.25 -31.25 2.11
N ALA A 279 -4.86 -30.04 1.70
CA ALA A 279 -3.48 -29.71 1.36
C ALA A 279 -2.52 -29.74 2.58
N TRP A 280 -3.04 -29.54 3.79
CA TRP A 280 -2.27 -29.52 5.04
C TRP A 280 -2.46 -30.75 5.94
N ALA A 281 -3.39 -31.66 5.60
CA ALA A 281 -3.76 -32.81 6.42
C ALA A 281 -2.60 -33.74 6.80
N GLU A 282 -1.59 -33.86 5.94
CA GLU A 282 -0.41 -34.70 6.18
C GLU A 282 0.65 -34.00 7.07
N GLY A 283 0.43 -32.74 7.44
CA GLY A 283 1.37 -31.94 8.23
C GLY A 283 2.68 -31.62 7.52
N ARG A 284 2.77 -31.81 6.19
CA ARG A 284 3.97 -31.48 5.41
C ARG A 284 4.17 -29.98 5.35
N THR A 285 5.35 -29.53 5.76
CA THR A 285 5.75 -28.11 5.79
C THR A 285 6.94 -27.80 4.89
N GLU A 286 7.54 -28.81 4.28
CA GLU A 286 8.71 -28.66 3.43
C GLU A 286 8.35 -27.95 2.13
N ARG A 287 9.19 -26.98 1.72
CA ARG A 287 9.09 -26.32 0.43
C ARG A 287 9.56 -27.25 -0.69
N GLY A 288 8.70 -27.50 -1.67
CA GLY A 288 9.04 -28.21 -2.91
C GLY A 288 9.71 -27.29 -3.95
N ALA A 289 10.30 -27.89 -4.98
CA ALA A 289 10.73 -27.14 -6.16
C ALA A 289 9.51 -26.71 -6.99
N ALA A 290 9.56 -25.51 -7.55
CA ALA A 290 8.51 -25.01 -8.44
C ALA A 290 8.38 -25.94 -9.67
N THR A 291 7.16 -26.36 -9.97
CA THR A 291 6.87 -27.17 -11.15
C THR A 291 5.72 -26.57 -11.95
N VAL A 292 5.91 -26.46 -13.26
CA VAL A 292 4.82 -26.16 -14.18
C VAL A 292 4.22 -27.47 -14.65
N ARG A 293 2.90 -27.61 -14.51
CA ARG A 293 2.15 -28.81 -14.89
C ARG A 293 0.79 -28.47 -15.49
N ASP A 294 0.04 -29.49 -15.87
CA ASP A 294 -1.31 -29.37 -16.41
C ASP A 294 -1.40 -28.43 -17.63
N VAL A 295 -0.36 -28.44 -18.48
CA VAL A 295 -0.27 -27.57 -19.65
C VAL A 295 -1.28 -28.02 -20.70
N VAL A 296 -2.24 -27.14 -21.00
CA VAL A 296 -3.28 -27.34 -22.01
C VAL A 296 -3.24 -26.17 -22.99
N VAL A 297 -2.91 -26.43 -24.25
CA VAL A 297 -2.98 -25.42 -25.33
C VAL A 297 -4.34 -25.56 -26.01
N GLU A 298 -5.20 -24.57 -25.82
CA GLU A 298 -6.58 -24.57 -26.36
C GLU A 298 -6.61 -24.08 -27.81
N SER A 299 -5.75 -23.10 -28.13
CA SER A 299 -5.59 -22.55 -29.48
C SER A 299 -4.20 -21.93 -29.61
N GLY A 300 -3.82 -21.50 -30.81
CA GLY A 300 -2.58 -20.74 -31.02
C GLY A 300 -2.50 -19.44 -30.21
N GLY A 301 -3.62 -18.91 -29.72
CA GLY A 301 -3.67 -17.69 -28.91
C GLY A 301 -3.98 -17.92 -27.43
N ARG A 302 -4.22 -19.16 -26.98
CA ARG A 302 -4.67 -19.43 -25.60
C ARG A 302 -4.13 -20.75 -25.06
N ALA A 303 -3.60 -20.71 -23.84
CA ALA A 303 -3.21 -21.88 -23.09
C ALA A 303 -3.52 -21.73 -21.60
N ARG A 304 -3.64 -22.86 -20.89
CA ARG A 304 -3.72 -22.95 -19.43
C ARG A 304 -2.59 -23.81 -18.89
N PHE A 305 -2.14 -23.51 -17.68
CA PHE A 305 -1.15 -24.30 -16.95
C PHE A 305 -1.27 -24.03 -15.45
N SER A 306 -0.67 -24.88 -14.64
CA SER A 306 -0.57 -24.71 -13.19
C SER A 306 0.89 -24.55 -12.78
N VAL A 307 1.14 -23.74 -11.76
CA VAL A 307 2.43 -23.62 -11.06
C VAL A 307 2.24 -24.19 -9.66
N ASP A 308 2.94 -25.27 -9.32
CA ASP A 308 2.95 -25.88 -7.98
C ASP A 308 4.26 -25.57 -7.26
N GLY A 309 4.19 -25.02 -6.04
CA GLY A 309 5.36 -24.59 -5.27
C GLY A 309 6.10 -23.41 -5.92
N GLY A 310 5.35 -22.49 -6.55
CA GLY A 310 5.89 -21.33 -7.24
C GLY A 310 6.76 -20.45 -6.33
N ALA A 311 7.73 -19.73 -6.90
CA ALA A 311 8.62 -18.89 -6.11
C ALA A 311 7.93 -17.67 -5.51
N GLY A 312 6.81 -17.23 -6.09
CA GLY A 312 6.05 -16.06 -5.64
C GLY A 312 6.85 -14.76 -5.70
N ARG A 313 7.82 -14.66 -6.62
CA ARG A 313 8.64 -13.45 -6.78
C ARG A 313 7.80 -12.29 -7.28
N ILE A 314 6.82 -12.56 -8.14
CA ILE A 314 5.88 -11.56 -8.63
C ILE A 314 4.48 -11.96 -8.21
N ARG A 315 3.83 -11.13 -7.38
CA ARG A 315 2.51 -11.43 -6.82
C ARG A 315 1.79 -10.18 -6.35
N ILE A 316 0.46 -10.25 -6.33
CA ILE A 316 -0.38 -9.28 -5.63
C ILE A 316 -0.64 -9.85 -4.25
N ALA A 317 -0.06 -9.23 -3.24
CA ALA A 317 -0.16 -9.70 -1.86
C ALA A 317 -0.78 -8.64 -0.97
N PHE A 318 -1.37 -9.06 0.14
CA PHE A 318 -1.79 -8.15 1.19
C PHE A 318 -0.59 -7.42 1.78
N ASP A 319 -0.77 -6.12 1.98
CA ASP A 319 0.17 -5.31 2.73
C ASP A 319 0.15 -5.72 4.21
N PRO A 320 1.24 -5.50 4.96
CA PRO A 320 1.24 -5.64 6.41
C PRO A 320 0.12 -4.78 7.04
N PRO A 321 -0.50 -5.23 8.15
CA PRO A 321 -1.61 -4.52 8.79
C PRO A 321 -1.31 -3.07 9.08
N SER A 322 -2.04 -2.17 8.40
CA SER A 322 -1.97 -0.73 8.63
C SER A 322 -2.23 -0.43 10.12
N PRO A 323 -1.32 0.29 10.81
CA PRO A 323 -1.51 0.65 12.21
C PRO A 323 -2.81 1.42 12.44
N GLY A 324 -3.54 1.10 13.50
CA GLY A 324 -4.83 1.72 13.82
C GLY A 324 -6.02 1.20 13.01
N SER A 325 -5.79 0.43 11.93
CA SER A 325 -6.84 -0.21 11.15
C SER A 325 -7.59 -1.25 11.99
N SER A 326 -8.91 -1.27 11.86
CA SER A 326 -9.73 -2.37 12.36
C SER A 326 -9.62 -3.63 11.49
N TRP A 327 -9.14 -3.49 10.25
CA TRP A 327 -9.00 -4.58 9.29
C TRP A 327 -7.52 -4.95 9.15
N PRO A 328 -7.11 -6.16 9.59
CA PRO A 328 -5.70 -6.58 9.52
C PRO A 328 -5.21 -6.75 8.09
N ARG A 329 -6.10 -7.13 7.17
CA ARG A 329 -5.83 -7.22 5.74
C ARG A 329 -6.83 -6.34 5.01
N TRP A 330 -6.32 -5.29 4.37
CA TRP A 330 -7.16 -4.33 3.64
C TRP A 330 -6.50 -3.97 2.32
N ASP A 331 -5.32 -3.39 2.39
CA ASP A 331 -4.55 -2.95 1.24
C ASP A 331 -3.79 -4.13 0.60
N ARG A 332 -3.64 -4.07 -0.73
CA ARG A 332 -2.85 -5.00 -1.52
C ARG A 332 -1.84 -4.24 -2.36
N SER A 333 -0.69 -4.86 -2.55
CA SER A 333 0.35 -4.37 -3.45
C SER A 333 0.83 -5.46 -4.38
N LEU A 334 1.08 -5.08 -5.62
CA LEU A 334 1.91 -5.86 -6.53
C LEU A 334 3.35 -5.74 -6.06
N ALA A 335 3.93 -6.85 -5.62
CA ALA A 335 5.31 -6.94 -5.21
C ALA A 335 6.15 -7.69 -6.25
N MET A 336 7.41 -7.26 -6.38
CA MET A 336 8.46 -7.94 -7.13
C MET A 336 9.63 -8.22 -6.19
N ASP A 337 10.03 -9.49 -6.08
CA ASP A 337 11.06 -9.99 -5.16
C ASP A 337 10.81 -9.58 -3.69
N GLY A 338 9.53 -9.52 -3.32
CA GLY A 338 9.09 -9.14 -1.98
C GLY A 338 9.04 -7.63 -1.72
N THR A 339 9.49 -6.80 -2.67
CA THR A 339 9.38 -5.34 -2.61
C THR A 339 8.09 -4.87 -3.28
N PRO A 340 7.19 -4.17 -2.57
CA PRO A 340 6.00 -3.55 -3.18
C PRO A 340 6.40 -2.53 -4.26
N LEU A 341 5.90 -2.73 -5.47
CA LEU A 341 6.12 -1.84 -6.62
C LEU A 341 4.91 -0.92 -6.83
N TYR A 342 3.70 -1.50 -6.87
CA TYR A 342 2.45 -0.75 -6.99
C TYR A 342 1.52 -1.11 -5.85
N ARG A 343 0.92 -0.12 -5.21
CA ARG A 343 -0.33 -0.33 -4.46
C ARG A 343 -1.43 -0.57 -5.48
N VAL A 344 -2.23 -1.63 -5.29
CA VAL A 344 -3.36 -2.04 -6.16
C VAL A 344 -4.71 -1.67 -5.56
N GLY A 345 -4.71 -1.09 -4.35
CA GLY A 345 -5.91 -0.68 -3.63
C GLY A 345 -6.33 -1.73 -2.62
N SER A 346 -7.59 -1.68 -2.18
CA SER A 346 -8.09 -2.55 -1.14
C SER A 346 -8.76 -3.82 -1.69
N VAL A 347 -9.09 -4.75 -0.80
CA VAL A 347 -9.98 -5.89 -1.10
C VAL A 347 -11.46 -5.55 -1.11
N CYS A 348 -11.82 -4.32 -0.75
CA CYS A 348 -13.20 -3.88 -0.80
C CYS A 348 -13.60 -3.70 -2.27
N ASP A 349 -14.54 -4.50 -2.74
CA ASP A 349 -15.10 -4.39 -4.10
C ASP A 349 -15.86 -3.08 -4.30
N THR A 350 -16.30 -2.41 -3.23
CA THR A 350 -16.93 -1.09 -3.27
C THR A 350 -15.97 0.10 -3.30
N CYS A 351 -14.69 -0.13 -3.02
CA CYS A 351 -13.66 0.89 -3.25
C CYS A 351 -13.27 0.92 -4.73
N GLU A 352 -12.97 2.10 -5.24
CA GLU A 352 -12.40 2.25 -6.58
C GLU A 352 -11.04 1.51 -6.69
N LEU A 353 -10.75 0.96 -7.89
CA LEU A 353 -9.39 0.57 -8.21
C LEU A 353 -8.48 1.80 -8.13
N SER A 354 -7.47 1.71 -7.27
CA SER A 354 -6.38 2.68 -7.16
C SER A 354 -5.07 2.00 -7.49
N LEU A 355 -4.32 2.56 -8.42
CA LEU A 355 -2.93 2.19 -8.64
C LEU A 355 -2.06 3.35 -8.20
N ARG A 356 -1.01 3.09 -7.43
CA ARG A 356 -0.02 4.10 -7.04
C ARG A 356 1.36 3.47 -7.02
N LEU A 357 2.29 4.05 -7.76
CA LEU A 357 3.71 3.68 -7.69
C LEU A 357 4.21 3.92 -6.27
N LEU A 358 4.79 2.88 -5.66
CA LEU A 358 5.37 2.94 -4.33
C LEU A 358 6.87 3.19 -4.43
N ASP A 359 7.58 2.34 -5.16
CA ASP A 359 9.01 2.45 -5.40
C ASP A 359 9.40 1.60 -6.62
N TRP A 360 10.59 1.83 -7.17
CA TRP A 360 11.18 0.96 -8.18
C TRP A 360 12.06 -0.10 -7.52
N PRO A 361 11.85 -1.40 -7.78
CA PRO A 361 12.73 -2.43 -7.25
C PRO A 361 14.16 -2.19 -7.77
N ALA A 362 15.14 -2.24 -6.86
CA ALA A 362 16.55 -2.04 -7.20
C ALA A 362 17.03 -3.16 -8.14
N GLU A 363 17.57 -2.81 -9.31
CA GLU A 363 18.36 -3.63 -10.25
C GLU A 363 17.85 -5.02 -10.72
N GLU A 364 16.65 -5.50 -10.37
CA GLU A 364 16.27 -6.92 -10.61
C GLU A 364 15.27 -7.20 -11.75
N ALA A 365 14.49 -6.21 -12.23
CA ALA A 365 13.62 -6.39 -13.40
C ALA A 365 14.33 -6.95 -14.66
N PRO A 366 15.62 -6.65 -14.95
CA PRO A 366 16.33 -7.22 -16.10
C PRO A 366 16.57 -8.73 -16.02
N ARG A 367 16.56 -9.37 -14.83
CA ARG A 367 16.93 -10.79 -14.66
C ARG A 367 15.85 -11.76 -15.09
N ILE A 368 14.58 -11.50 -14.74
CA ILE A 368 13.44 -12.34 -15.15
C ILE A 368 13.25 -12.21 -16.67
N ALA A 369 13.26 -10.97 -17.17
CA ALA A 369 13.24 -10.64 -18.59
C ALA A 369 14.38 -11.33 -19.37
N ALA A 370 15.58 -11.40 -18.80
CA ALA A 370 16.74 -11.98 -19.47
C ALA A 370 16.61 -13.44 -19.89
N ARG A 371 15.81 -14.20 -19.15
CA ARG A 371 15.57 -15.63 -19.44
C ARG A 371 14.49 -15.85 -20.51
N MET A 372 13.69 -14.83 -20.86
CA MET A 372 12.55 -14.94 -21.80
C MET A 372 12.89 -14.52 -23.24
N ARG A 373 14.05 -13.92 -23.49
CA ARG A 373 14.32 -13.13 -24.73
C ARG A 373 14.38 -13.92 -26.05
N GLY A 374 14.70 -15.21 -26.04
CA GLY A 374 15.06 -15.96 -27.26
C GLY A 374 13.94 -16.11 -28.31
N ARG A 375 12.68 -16.31 -27.87
CA ARG A 375 11.53 -16.60 -28.75
C ARG A 375 10.47 -15.49 -28.80
N LEU A 376 10.68 -14.39 -28.07
CA LEU A 376 9.75 -13.26 -28.04
C LEU A 376 9.74 -12.42 -29.31
N ALA A 377 10.82 -12.44 -30.10
CA ALA A 377 10.90 -11.68 -31.35
C ALA A 377 9.85 -12.14 -32.39
N ASP A 378 9.57 -13.45 -32.44
CA ASP A 378 8.70 -14.10 -33.43
C ASP A 378 7.58 -14.94 -32.78
N LEU A 379 7.09 -14.53 -31.60
CA LEU A 379 6.02 -15.25 -30.92
C LEU A 379 4.69 -15.03 -31.65
N ASN A 380 4.33 -15.99 -32.49
CA ASN A 380 3.10 -15.95 -33.30
C ASN A 380 2.03 -16.95 -32.84
N ARG A 381 2.40 -17.92 -32.00
CA ARG A 381 1.48 -18.91 -31.43
C ARG A 381 2.00 -19.44 -30.10
N LEU A 382 1.08 -19.89 -29.25
CA LEU A 382 1.36 -20.69 -28.07
C LEU A 382 1.35 -22.18 -28.43
N ASP A 383 2.33 -22.92 -27.93
CA ASP A 383 2.36 -24.38 -27.98
C ASP A 383 3.03 -24.96 -26.72
N THR A 384 2.90 -26.28 -26.54
CA THR A 384 3.39 -26.98 -25.35
C THR A 384 4.91 -26.92 -25.25
N GLU A 385 5.63 -26.88 -26.38
CA GLU A 385 7.09 -26.78 -26.41
C GLU A 385 7.55 -25.46 -25.81
N LEU A 386 6.92 -24.34 -26.21
CA LEU A 386 7.20 -23.02 -25.65
C LEU A 386 6.98 -22.97 -24.13
N LEU A 387 5.84 -23.47 -23.64
CA LEU A 387 5.52 -23.44 -22.21
C LEU A 387 6.43 -24.35 -21.37
N THR A 388 6.85 -25.47 -21.96
CA THR A 388 7.84 -26.38 -21.33
C THR A 388 9.21 -25.70 -21.23
N GLU A 389 9.67 -25.06 -22.30
CA GLU A 389 10.92 -24.29 -22.33
C GLU A 389 10.90 -23.15 -21.29
N TRP A 390 9.75 -22.50 -21.13
CA TRP A 390 9.57 -21.39 -20.20
C TRP A 390 9.26 -21.80 -18.77
N SER A 391 9.14 -23.09 -18.49
CA SER A 391 8.80 -23.60 -17.15
C SER A 391 9.70 -23.04 -16.03
N PRO A 392 11.03 -22.86 -16.21
CA PRO A 392 11.87 -22.23 -15.19
C PRO A 392 11.50 -20.77 -14.89
N VAL A 393 10.98 -20.03 -15.86
CA VAL A 393 10.57 -18.62 -15.66
C VAL A 393 9.15 -18.55 -15.11
N LEU A 394 8.24 -19.38 -15.63
CA LEU A 394 6.88 -19.51 -15.10
C LEU A 394 6.87 -19.99 -13.64
N GLY A 395 7.86 -20.79 -13.23
CA GLY A 395 8.05 -21.19 -11.84
C GLY A 395 8.44 -20.05 -10.88
N GLU A 396 8.81 -18.87 -11.39
CA GLU A 396 9.05 -17.69 -10.54
C GLU A 396 7.74 -17.01 -10.10
N LEU A 397 6.61 -17.34 -10.75
CA LEU A 397 5.27 -16.92 -10.36
C LEU A 397 4.86 -17.56 -9.03
N GLU A 398 3.77 -17.07 -8.45
CA GLU A 398 3.14 -17.68 -7.28
C GLU A 398 2.50 -19.03 -7.63
N THR A 399 2.23 -19.86 -6.62
CA THR A 399 1.50 -21.10 -6.84
C THR A 399 0.07 -20.80 -7.27
N GLY A 400 -0.41 -21.45 -8.33
CA GLY A 400 -1.78 -21.23 -8.80
C GLY A 400 -2.04 -21.77 -10.19
N HIS A 401 -3.27 -21.56 -10.64
CA HIS A 401 -3.70 -21.85 -12.01
C HIS A 401 -3.57 -20.59 -12.85
N TYR A 402 -3.11 -20.72 -14.10
CA TYR A 402 -2.81 -19.60 -14.97
C TYR A 402 -3.40 -19.79 -16.36
N THR A 403 -3.84 -18.68 -16.96
CA THR A 403 -4.22 -18.56 -18.36
C THR A 403 -3.18 -17.68 -19.07
N ALA A 404 -2.63 -18.17 -20.17
CA ALA A 404 -1.80 -17.40 -21.09
C ALA A 404 -2.61 -17.02 -22.34
N LEU A 405 -2.60 -15.75 -22.71
CA LEU A 405 -3.26 -15.20 -23.89
C LEU A 405 -2.24 -14.48 -24.77
N LEU A 406 -2.22 -14.77 -26.06
CA LEU A 406 -1.47 -14.01 -27.06
C LEU A 406 -2.43 -13.02 -27.72
N LEU A 407 -2.17 -11.73 -27.50
CA LEU A 407 -3.07 -10.61 -27.81
C LEU A 407 -2.36 -9.57 -28.68
N ASP A 408 -3.11 -8.87 -29.52
CA ASP A 408 -2.67 -7.65 -30.21
C ASP A 408 -3.45 -6.45 -29.63
N LEU A 409 -2.88 -5.80 -28.62
CA LEU A 409 -3.55 -4.76 -27.82
C LEU A 409 -3.35 -3.35 -28.41
N PRO A 410 -4.42 -2.59 -28.70
CA PRO A 410 -4.31 -1.20 -29.13
C PRO A 410 -3.94 -0.30 -27.95
N LEU A 411 -2.64 -0.08 -27.73
CA LEU A 411 -2.12 0.68 -26.59
C LEU A 411 -1.65 2.08 -26.99
N GLU A 412 -2.00 3.08 -26.18
CA GLU A 412 -1.38 4.41 -26.20
C GLU A 412 -0.48 4.62 -24.97
N GLN A 413 0.52 5.49 -25.10
CA GLN A 413 1.36 5.90 -23.97
C GLN A 413 0.78 7.14 -23.29
N VAL A 414 0.53 7.04 -21.98
CA VAL A 414 -0.01 8.12 -21.17
C VAL A 414 1.09 8.72 -20.32
N THR A 415 1.36 10.02 -20.48
CA THR A 415 2.39 10.76 -19.74
C THR A 415 1.83 11.88 -18.86
N LYS A 416 0.53 12.17 -18.98
CA LYS A 416 -0.16 13.24 -18.23
C LYS A 416 -1.37 12.68 -17.50
N PRO A 417 -1.63 13.09 -16.24
CA PRO A 417 -2.78 12.63 -15.46
C PRO A 417 -4.11 12.72 -16.22
N ALA A 418 -4.39 13.87 -16.85
CA ALA A 418 -5.65 14.13 -17.56
C ALA A 418 -5.96 13.18 -18.74
N ALA A 419 -4.96 12.47 -19.26
CA ALA A 419 -5.14 11.49 -20.33
C ALA A 419 -5.40 10.06 -19.80
N SER A 420 -5.22 9.81 -18.50
CA SER A 420 -5.38 8.49 -17.91
C SER A 420 -6.84 8.08 -17.78
N TRP A 421 -7.10 6.77 -17.83
CA TRP A 421 -8.43 6.23 -17.52
C TRP A 421 -8.89 6.57 -16.11
N TRP A 422 -8.00 6.57 -15.11
CA TRP A 422 -8.33 6.96 -13.73
C TRP A 422 -8.87 8.38 -13.62
N TYR A 423 -8.18 9.35 -14.23
CA TYR A 423 -8.61 10.73 -14.22
C TYR A 423 -9.95 10.89 -14.96
N ARG A 424 -10.06 10.33 -16.17
CA ARG A 424 -11.28 10.44 -16.99
C ARG A 424 -12.48 9.82 -16.29
N ARG A 425 -12.28 8.69 -15.61
CA ARG A 425 -13.29 8.04 -14.77
C ARG A 425 -13.71 8.95 -13.60
N ALA A 426 -12.75 9.48 -12.83
CA ALA A 426 -13.03 10.32 -11.68
C ALA A 426 -13.83 11.58 -12.06
N VAL A 427 -13.47 12.23 -13.17
CA VAL A 427 -14.25 13.37 -13.72
C VAL A 427 -15.67 12.95 -14.11
N ALA A 428 -15.82 11.83 -14.83
CA ALA A 428 -17.13 11.36 -15.26
C ALA A 428 -18.06 11.02 -14.10
N LEU A 429 -17.53 10.47 -13.00
CA LEU A 429 -18.30 10.20 -11.79
C LEU A 429 -18.69 11.52 -11.07
N SER A 430 -17.76 12.47 -10.95
CA SER A 430 -18.05 13.79 -10.37
C SER A 430 -19.17 14.53 -11.13
N ASP A 431 -19.19 14.46 -12.45
CA ASP A 431 -20.23 15.07 -13.28
C ASP A 431 -21.59 14.37 -13.12
N ALA A 432 -21.59 13.07 -12.83
CA ALA A 432 -22.81 12.27 -12.67
C ALA A 432 -23.49 12.45 -11.30
N ASP A 433 -22.72 12.69 -10.25
CA ASP A 433 -23.23 12.81 -8.88
C ASP A 433 -23.86 14.19 -8.57
N GLY A 434 -23.63 15.21 -9.40
CA GLY A 434 -24.07 16.59 -9.14
C GLY A 434 -23.25 17.27 -8.04
N GLU A 435 -23.28 18.62 -8.00
CA GLU A 435 -22.61 19.42 -6.96
C GLU A 435 -23.20 19.12 -5.57
N GLU A 436 -22.63 18.13 -4.87
CA GLU A 436 -22.60 17.91 -3.41
C GLU A 436 -22.58 16.40 -3.10
N THR A 437 -21.40 15.79 -3.15
CA THR A 437 -21.11 14.68 -2.24
C THR A 437 -20.09 15.17 -1.22
N GLU A 438 -20.57 15.45 -0.01
CA GLU A 438 -19.83 15.86 1.20
C GLU A 438 -18.71 14.87 1.63
N TRP A 439 -18.47 13.83 0.83
CA TRP A 439 -17.58 12.71 1.11
C TRP A 439 -16.48 12.50 0.06
N ARG A 440 -16.42 13.30 -1.01
CA ARG A 440 -15.43 13.16 -2.08
C ARG A 440 -14.33 14.23 -1.97
N ASP A 441 -13.38 13.97 -1.08
CA ASP A 441 -12.22 14.84 -0.81
C ASP A 441 -11.05 14.60 -1.81
N ASP A 442 -11.13 13.52 -2.60
CA ASP A 442 -10.10 13.18 -3.59
C ASP A 442 -10.33 13.91 -4.92
N ARG A 443 -9.29 14.61 -5.42
CA ARG A 443 -9.35 15.26 -6.74
C ARG A 443 -9.05 14.24 -7.84
N PRO A 444 -9.53 14.44 -9.08
CA PRO A 444 -9.23 13.54 -10.20
C PRO A 444 -7.73 13.25 -10.41
N GLU A 445 -6.86 14.21 -10.10
CA GLU A 445 -5.39 14.05 -10.17
C GLU A 445 -4.85 13.05 -9.14
N ASP A 446 -5.51 12.90 -7.99
CA ASP A 446 -5.07 12.03 -6.90
C ASP A 446 -5.21 10.53 -7.26
N HIS A 447 -5.98 10.22 -8.31
CA HIS A 447 -6.15 8.88 -8.88
C HIS A 447 -5.07 8.51 -9.93
N TRP A 448 -4.17 9.44 -10.29
CA TRP A 448 -3.07 9.14 -11.21
C TRP A 448 -2.13 8.08 -10.60
N PRO A 449 -1.69 7.06 -11.37
CA PRO A 449 -0.76 6.05 -10.89
C PRO A 449 0.60 6.54 -10.40
N GLY A 450 0.91 7.82 -10.55
CA GLY A 450 2.20 8.42 -10.20
C GLY A 450 3.27 8.21 -11.27
N VAL A 451 2.93 7.56 -12.40
CA VAL A 451 3.91 7.19 -13.43
C VAL A 451 3.28 7.11 -14.82
N ALA A 452 4.06 7.47 -15.84
CA ALA A 452 3.69 7.21 -17.22
C ALA A 452 3.46 5.71 -17.45
N HIS A 453 2.46 5.36 -18.24
CA HIS A 453 2.06 3.97 -18.46
C HIS A 453 1.45 3.79 -19.84
N PHE A 454 1.06 2.56 -20.17
CA PHE A 454 0.30 2.25 -21.38
C PHE A 454 -1.15 1.97 -21.01
N GLN A 455 -2.09 2.35 -21.86
CA GLN A 455 -3.51 2.02 -21.67
C GLN A 455 -4.16 1.64 -23.00
N LEU A 456 -5.24 0.87 -22.95
CA LEU A 456 -6.06 0.63 -24.14
C LEU A 456 -6.62 1.96 -24.65
N THR A 457 -6.61 2.16 -25.97
CA THR A 457 -7.09 3.41 -26.60
C THR A 457 -8.60 3.63 -26.45
N ALA A 458 -9.34 2.57 -26.16
CA ALA A 458 -10.75 2.61 -25.82
C ALA A 458 -11.08 1.47 -24.83
N PRO A 459 -12.11 1.63 -23.97
CA PRO A 459 -12.62 0.51 -23.17
C PRO A 459 -13.08 -0.65 -24.07
N VAL A 460 -12.90 -1.88 -23.60
CA VAL A 460 -13.43 -3.06 -24.30
C VAL A 460 -14.96 -3.05 -24.16
N PRO A 461 -15.72 -3.00 -25.26
CA PRO A 461 -17.17 -3.01 -25.21
C PRO A 461 -17.70 -4.44 -25.11
N GLY A 462 -18.81 -4.61 -24.39
CA GLY A 462 -19.50 -5.90 -24.24
C GLY A 462 -19.19 -6.59 -22.92
N GLY A 463 -19.96 -7.63 -22.61
CA GLY A 463 -19.89 -8.34 -21.33
C GLY A 463 -21.02 -8.02 -20.36
N ARG A 464 -20.92 -8.57 -19.14
CA ARG A 464 -21.81 -8.25 -18.02
C ARG A 464 -21.64 -6.81 -17.54
N VAL A 465 -20.38 -6.35 -17.47
CA VAL A 465 -20.01 -4.99 -17.09
C VAL A 465 -19.93 -4.14 -18.36
N PRO A 466 -20.55 -2.94 -18.40
CA PRO A 466 -20.72 -2.20 -19.65
C PRO A 466 -19.41 -1.77 -20.31
N PHE A 467 -18.34 -1.58 -19.54
CA PHE A 467 -17.02 -1.19 -20.04
C PHE A 467 -15.91 -1.88 -19.24
N MET A 468 -14.88 -2.35 -19.94
CA MET A 468 -13.62 -2.74 -19.33
C MET A 468 -12.52 -1.72 -19.69
N TYR A 469 -11.97 -1.05 -18.67
CA TYR A 469 -10.78 -0.22 -18.82
C TYR A 469 -9.54 -1.12 -18.90
N GLY A 470 -8.52 -0.71 -19.66
CA GLY A 470 -7.28 -1.48 -19.77
C GLY A 470 -6.05 -0.62 -19.52
N ALA A 471 -5.20 -1.03 -18.60
CA ALA A 471 -3.96 -0.34 -18.27
C ALA A 471 -2.81 -1.33 -18.04
N VAL A 472 -1.65 -1.02 -18.61
CA VAL A 472 -0.42 -1.80 -18.52
C VAL A 472 0.67 -0.91 -17.91
N LEU A 473 0.99 -1.21 -16.66
CA LEU A 473 1.95 -0.49 -15.84
C LEU A 473 3.38 -0.99 -16.07
N PRO A 474 4.35 -0.08 -16.20
CA PRO A 474 5.75 -0.46 -16.38
C PRO A 474 6.38 -0.99 -15.08
N SER A 475 7.25 -1.99 -15.16
CA SER A 475 8.09 -2.41 -14.01
C SER A 475 9.45 -1.70 -13.88
N GLN A 476 9.73 -0.76 -14.78
CA GLN A 476 10.93 0.10 -14.72
C GLN A 476 10.57 1.52 -15.17
N PRO A 477 11.34 2.54 -14.79
CA PRO A 477 11.03 3.93 -15.14
C PRO A 477 10.97 4.14 -16.67
N PRO A 478 9.84 4.58 -17.26
CA PRO A 478 9.71 4.74 -18.70
C PRO A 478 10.65 5.78 -19.34
N ASP A 479 11.10 6.75 -18.55
CA ASP A 479 12.07 7.78 -18.94
C ASP A 479 13.51 7.25 -19.05
N THR A 480 13.79 6.05 -18.52
CA THR A 480 15.09 5.38 -18.63
C THR A 480 15.22 4.48 -19.86
N LEU A 481 14.19 4.40 -20.71
CA LEU A 481 14.23 3.58 -21.92
C LEU A 481 15.25 4.13 -22.92
N ASP A 482 16.25 3.31 -23.26
CA ASP A 482 17.20 3.61 -24.35
C ASP A 482 16.47 3.94 -25.68
N PRO A 483 16.57 5.19 -26.17
CA PRO A 483 15.92 5.61 -27.41
C PRO A 483 16.37 4.82 -28.64
N ALA A 484 17.63 4.38 -28.69
CA ALA A 484 18.15 3.61 -29.83
C ALA A 484 17.49 2.22 -29.90
N THR A 485 17.28 1.59 -28.74
CA THR A 485 16.56 0.32 -28.65
C THR A 485 15.08 0.47 -29.02
N VAL A 486 14.41 1.57 -28.61
CA VAL A 486 13.03 1.86 -29.04
C VAL A 486 12.96 2.03 -30.56
N ALA A 487 13.86 2.83 -31.14
CA ALA A 487 13.92 3.07 -32.59
C ALA A 487 14.12 1.77 -33.38
N ARG A 488 15.03 0.89 -32.93
CA ARG A 488 15.24 -0.42 -33.57
C ARG A 488 13.98 -1.28 -33.56
N HIS A 489 13.21 -1.28 -32.46
CA HIS A 489 11.93 -2.00 -32.43
C HIS A 489 10.89 -1.33 -33.32
N ALA A 490 10.88 -0.01 -33.42
CA ALA A 490 9.99 0.71 -34.34
C ALA A 490 10.29 0.34 -35.80
N ASP A 491 11.57 0.26 -36.19
CA ASP A 491 11.98 -0.16 -37.54
C ASP A 491 11.53 -1.60 -37.84
N ALA A 492 11.70 -2.52 -36.88
CA ALA A 492 11.24 -3.91 -37.01
C ALA A 492 9.71 -3.99 -37.18
N ILE A 493 8.95 -3.25 -36.36
CA ILE A 493 7.48 -3.18 -36.45
C ILE A 493 7.04 -2.63 -37.80
N ALA A 494 7.72 -1.58 -38.29
CA ALA A 494 7.48 -0.99 -39.61
C ALA A 494 7.79 -1.97 -40.76
N ALA A 495 8.78 -2.86 -40.57
CA ALA A 495 9.10 -3.96 -41.50
C ALA A 495 8.09 -5.13 -41.43
N GLY A 496 7.12 -5.10 -40.52
CA GLY A 496 6.08 -6.11 -40.39
C GLY A 496 6.33 -7.14 -39.28
N GLU A 497 7.45 -7.06 -38.57
CA GLU A 497 7.71 -7.91 -37.41
C GLU A 497 6.72 -7.60 -36.27
N ARG A 498 6.50 -8.58 -35.39
CA ARG A 498 5.58 -8.44 -34.25
C ARG A 498 6.24 -8.92 -32.94
N PRO A 499 7.29 -8.24 -32.46
CA PRO A 499 7.99 -8.65 -31.25
C PRO A 499 7.07 -8.53 -30.02
N ALA A 500 6.82 -9.65 -29.34
CA ALA A 500 5.87 -9.72 -28.23
C ALA A 500 6.46 -9.11 -26.94
N ALA A 501 5.65 -8.39 -26.16
CA ALA A 501 5.92 -8.08 -24.76
C ALA A 501 5.31 -9.15 -23.83
N VAL A 502 5.85 -9.31 -22.61
CA VAL A 502 5.29 -10.21 -21.59
C VAL A 502 4.70 -9.37 -20.48
N VAL A 503 3.42 -9.62 -20.14
CA VAL A 503 2.68 -8.89 -19.13
C VAL A 503 2.06 -9.87 -18.14
N LEU A 504 2.27 -9.65 -16.84
CA LEU A 504 1.48 -10.31 -15.80
C LEU A 504 0.19 -9.52 -15.64
N GLY A 505 -0.93 -10.13 -16.03
CA GLY A 505 -2.25 -9.51 -16.05
C GLY A 505 -3.20 -10.05 -14.98
N TRP A 506 -4.20 -9.26 -14.65
CA TRP A 506 -5.38 -9.72 -13.93
C TRP A 506 -6.59 -8.87 -14.33
N ILE A 507 -7.77 -9.43 -14.04
CA ILE A 507 -9.03 -8.72 -14.14
C ILE A 507 -9.44 -8.30 -12.73
N ASP A 508 -9.85 -7.05 -12.58
CA ASP A 508 -10.31 -6.48 -11.32
C ASP A 508 -11.72 -5.92 -11.52
N ASP A 509 -12.71 -6.62 -10.98
CA ASP A 509 -14.12 -6.23 -10.98
C ASP A 509 -14.43 -5.47 -9.68
N ARG A 510 -15.13 -4.35 -9.80
CA ARG A 510 -15.56 -3.51 -8.67
C ARG A 510 -17.03 -3.17 -8.78
N TYR A 511 -17.70 -3.08 -7.63
CA TYR A 511 -19.02 -2.48 -7.50
C TYR A 511 -18.90 -1.17 -6.72
N VAL A 512 -18.27 -0.19 -7.36
CA VAL A 512 -17.85 1.09 -6.79
C VAL A 512 -19.03 1.79 -6.11
N GLU A 513 -18.82 2.20 -4.86
CA GLU A 513 -19.81 2.84 -3.98
C GLU A 513 -21.14 2.07 -3.81
N ALA A 514 -21.13 0.77 -4.13
CA ALA A 514 -22.34 -0.04 -4.28
C ALA A 514 -23.37 0.58 -5.26
N ARG A 515 -22.87 1.21 -6.34
CA ARG A 515 -23.71 1.87 -7.36
C ARG A 515 -23.35 1.44 -8.77
N GLN A 516 -22.06 1.38 -9.08
CA GLN A 516 -21.57 1.19 -10.45
C GLN A 516 -20.66 -0.02 -10.55
N GLU A 517 -20.95 -0.90 -11.50
CA GLU A 517 -20.03 -1.99 -11.86
C GLU A 517 -18.95 -1.46 -12.81
N GLU A 518 -17.70 -1.77 -12.50
CA GLU A 518 -16.54 -1.49 -13.34
C GLU A 518 -15.66 -2.72 -13.45
N ARG A 519 -14.99 -2.85 -14.60
CA ARG A 519 -14.01 -3.91 -14.85
C ARG A 519 -12.73 -3.30 -15.36
N TRP A 520 -11.61 -3.82 -14.87
CA TRP A 520 -10.28 -3.40 -15.26
C TRP A 520 -9.46 -4.60 -15.71
N LEU A 521 -8.88 -4.52 -16.90
CA LEU A 521 -7.67 -5.27 -17.26
C LEU A 521 -6.47 -4.48 -16.77
N VAL A 522 -5.80 -5.00 -15.74
CA VAL A 522 -4.55 -4.42 -15.26
C VAL A 522 -3.41 -5.36 -15.59
N GLY A 523 -2.28 -4.81 -16.04
CA GLY A 523 -1.08 -5.58 -16.32
C GLY A 523 0.17 -4.92 -15.79
N ALA A 524 1.16 -5.72 -15.40
CA ALA A 524 2.52 -5.27 -15.12
C ALA A 524 3.48 -5.83 -16.17
N VAL A 525 4.26 -4.96 -16.81
CA VAL A 525 5.22 -5.37 -17.84
C VAL A 525 6.35 -6.17 -17.20
N LEU A 526 6.53 -7.42 -17.60
CA LEU A 526 7.66 -8.25 -17.18
C LEU A 526 8.85 -8.10 -18.14
N ASP A 527 8.57 -8.01 -19.44
CA ASP A 527 9.56 -7.75 -20.49
C ASP A 527 8.90 -7.01 -21.65
N GLY A 528 9.67 -6.14 -22.32
CA GLY A 528 9.24 -5.48 -23.56
C GLY A 528 8.82 -4.03 -23.43
N HIS A 529 9.23 -3.27 -22.40
CA HIS A 529 8.93 -1.84 -22.27
C HIS A 529 9.32 -1.03 -23.52
N HIS A 530 10.50 -1.29 -24.09
CA HIS A 530 10.93 -0.67 -25.35
C HIS A 530 10.04 -1.06 -26.54
N ARG A 531 9.55 -2.30 -26.58
CA ARG A 531 8.64 -2.79 -27.64
C ARG A 531 7.30 -2.08 -27.53
N LEU A 532 6.72 -2.00 -26.32
CA LEU A 532 5.46 -1.30 -26.08
C LEU A 532 5.55 0.19 -26.43
N ALA A 533 6.66 0.86 -26.06
CA ALA A 533 6.90 2.25 -26.45
C ALA A 533 6.97 2.42 -27.98
N ALA A 534 7.63 1.50 -28.68
CA ALA A 534 7.70 1.50 -30.13
C ALA A 534 6.33 1.29 -30.79
N TYR A 535 5.54 0.32 -30.31
CA TYR A 535 4.17 0.07 -30.78
C TYR A 535 3.26 1.28 -30.58
N ALA A 536 3.26 1.86 -29.38
CA ALA A 536 2.44 3.02 -29.06
C ALA A 536 2.80 4.23 -29.95
N THR A 537 4.10 4.44 -30.21
CA THR A 537 4.58 5.49 -31.13
C THR A 537 4.15 5.21 -32.58
N ALA A 538 4.17 3.95 -33.01
CA ALA A 538 3.78 3.54 -34.35
C ALA A 538 2.26 3.52 -34.57
N GLY A 539 1.43 3.56 -33.51
CA GLY A 539 -0.02 3.41 -33.61
C GLY A 539 -0.45 2.02 -34.09
N VAL A 540 0.38 0.99 -33.86
CA VAL A 540 0.11 -0.40 -34.23
C VAL A 540 -0.24 -1.19 -32.96
N PRO A 541 -1.27 -2.05 -32.97
CA PRO A 541 -1.57 -2.92 -31.83
C PRO A 541 -0.34 -3.71 -31.38
N ALA A 542 -0.02 -3.60 -30.10
CA ALA A 542 1.14 -4.21 -29.49
C ALA A 542 0.91 -5.70 -29.28
N ARG A 543 1.84 -6.53 -29.75
CA ARG A 543 1.79 -7.96 -29.44
C ARG A 543 2.16 -8.19 -27.99
N VAL A 544 1.27 -8.83 -27.24
CA VAL A 544 1.41 -9.07 -25.81
C VAL A 544 1.08 -10.53 -25.49
N LEU A 545 2.00 -11.20 -24.81
CA LEU A 545 1.73 -12.42 -24.07
C LEU A 545 1.29 -12.02 -22.66
N LEU A 546 -0.03 -12.07 -22.43
CA LEU A 546 -0.64 -11.83 -21.13
C LEU A 546 -0.69 -13.15 -20.36
N ILE A 547 -0.01 -13.21 -19.22
CA ILE A 547 -0.10 -14.33 -18.28
C ILE A 547 -0.95 -13.85 -17.11
N ALA A 548 -2.09 -14.49 -16.86
CA ALA A 548 -3.01 -14.11 -15.81
C ALA A 548 -3.29 -15.28 -14.88
N ARG A 549 -3.24 -15.03 -13.57
CA ARG A 549 -3.62 -16.03 -12.57
C ARG A 549 -5.14 -16.18 -12.56
N GLY A 550 -5.61 -17.41 -12.67
CA GLY A 550 -7.01 -17.76 -12.47
C GLY A 550 -7.33 -17.88 -10.98
N GLY A 551 -8.45 -17.28 -10.56
CA GLY A 551 -9.13 -17.63 -9.33
C GLY A 551 -8.40 -17.30 -8.02
N GLU A 552 -8.24 -16.03 -7.68
CA GLU A 552 -8.05 -15.63 -6.28
C GLU A 552 -9.08 -14.58 -5.86
N GLY A 553 -9.81 -14.90 -4.79
CA GLY A 553 -10.87 -14.05 -4.22
C GLY A 553 -12.22 -14.72 -4.34
N GLY A 554 -12.71 -15.30 -3.25
CA GLY A 554 -14.08 -15.80 -3.18
C GLY A 554 -15.06 -14.73 -3.65
N VAL A 555 -15.96 -15.13 -4.56
CA VAL A 555 -16.98 -14.28 -5.20
C VAL A 555 -16.34 -13.24 -6.14
N THR A 556 -15.93 -13.62 -7.34
CA THR A 556 -16.75 -13.37 -8.54
C THR A 556 -16.19 -14.10 -9.76
N ASP A 557 -17.08 -14.68 -10.56
CA ASP A 557 -16.86 -15.32 -11.86
C ASP A 557 -16.23 -14.39 -12.93
N GLY A 558 -16.08 -13.11 -12.60
CA GLY A 558 -15.73 -12.04 -13.52
C GLY A 558 -14.31 -12.08 -14.05
N GLY A 559 -13.37 -12.72 -13.33
CA GLY A 559 -11.97 -12.77 -13.77
C GLY A 559 -11.77 -13.57 -15.07
N GLN A 560 -12.34 -14.78 -15.13
CA GLN A 560 -12.27 -15.63 -16.33
C GLN A 560 -13.16 -15.12 -17.46
N GLU A 561 -14.32 -14.55 -17.11
CA GLU A 561 -15.21 -13.86 -18.04
C GLU A 561 -14.47 -12.70 -18.73
N GLY A 562 -13.86 -11.80 -17.95
CA GLY A 562 -13.10 -10.66 -18.47
C GLY A 562 -11.90 -11.08 -19.32
N LEU A 563 -11.15 -12.11 -18.91
CA LEU A 563 -10.07 -12.66 -19.76
C LEU A 563 -10.60 -13.19 -21.09
N SER A 564 -11.80 -13.79 -21.09
CA SER A 564 -12.43 -14.30 -22.30
C SER A 564 -12.94 -13.17 -23.21
N GLU A 565 -13.47 -12.09 -22.65
CA GLU A 565 -13.84 -10.86 -23.38
C GLU A 565 -12.62 -10.23 -24.06
N VAL A 566 -11.50 -10.08 -23.33
CA VAL A 566 -10.23 -9.57 -23.87
C VAL A 566 -9.71 -10.48 -24.99
N ALA A 567 -9.72 -11.80 -24.78
CA ALA A 567 -9.29 -12.76 -25.78
C ALA A 567 -10.16 -12.72 -27.04
N ALA A 568 -11.47 -12.52 -26.89
CA ALA A 568 -12.39 -12.38 -28.02
C ALA A 568 -12.17 -11.08 -28.80
N ALA A 569 -11.88 -9.98 -28.09
CA ALA A 569 -11.67 -8.67 -28.70
C ALA A 569 -10.30 -8.53 -29.39
N TYR A 570 -9.24 -9.08 -28.79
CA TYR A 570 -7.85 -8.80 -29.18
C TYR A 570 -6.98 -10.05 -29.37
N GLY A 571 -7.55 -11.24 -29.29
CA GLY A 571 -6.80 -12.48 -29.50
C GLY A 571 -6.17 -12.53 -30.90
N CYS A 572 -4.90 -12.95 -30.97
CA CYS A 572 -4.25 -13.15 -32.25
C CYS A 572 -4.99 -14.24 -33.03
N GLN A 573 -5.41 -13.92 -34.26
CA GLN A 573 -5.89 -14.93 -35.20
C GLN A 573 -4.66 -15.67 -35.75
N ALA A 574 -4.50 -16.93 -35.35
CA ALA A 574 -3.45 -17.82 -35.85
C ALA A 574 -3.75 -18.31 -37.27
#